data_AF-A0A1H0NVR2-F1
#
_entry.id   AF-A0A1H0NVR2-F1
#
_cell.length_a   1.000
_cell.length_b   1.000
_cell.length_c   1.000
_cell.angle_alpha   90.00
_cell.angle_beta   90.00
_cell.angle_gamma   90.00
#
_symmetry.space_group_name_H-M   'P 1'
#
loop_
_entity.id
_entity.type
_entity.pdbx_description
1 polymer ?
#
loop_
_entity_poly.entity_id
_entity_poly.type
_entity_poly.pdbx_seq_one_letter_code
_entity_poly.pdbx_strand_id
1 'polypeptide(L)'
;MKLIQCRFSSGQRIPLLVQVGDAAPLPVLIPFIYVQRKLRHLAYNTAAAHLRAIQAFYSYAESRDLDIDEAILACRFEAILALLDGYAIWLQSGRQADNLIARIGTAATTPFPQIDPRTRDQYLQLLKQYLSWCATRYIPRARQNSTILANIEIVFADVADVIERRFESHIINARPDRTRYRSLTDTQQQIIHTLIRPGAQENPFPERLQLRNWLMIELLLETGIRRGELLKLYTTDINQGSEHAYLSVNDREHDPADPRAEEPALKTHARTVGLSTQLYEVYERYIQSERRPQRNGKPMKLPYRYLFISDRGRPLSIRALSNVLDRLFLTIELAHPGLLPTLSAHDFRHTFADRFLAHLVEERGFDLERAMDELRRVCGWSETSAMPRRYASRFLAASANRHNARRTSAAWGRLDT
;
A
#
# COMPACT_ATOMS: atom_id res chain seq x y z
N MET A 1 21.77 9.50 -9.03
CA MET A 1 20.58 10.29 -8.58
C MET A 1 19.99 9.74 -7.27
N LYS A 2 19.30 10.55 -6.47
CA LYS A 2 18.66 10.14 -5.20
C LYS A 2 17.21 10.60 -5.10
N LEU A 3 16.31 9.75 -4.61
CA LEU A 3 14.94 10.12 -4.25
C LEU A 3 14.92 10.66 -2.82
N ILE A 4 14.42 11.88 -2.62
CA ILE A 4 14.29 12.52 -1.32
C ILE A 4 12.85 12.97 -1.07
N GLN A 5 12.51 13.21 0.20
CA GLN A 5 11.25 13.85 0.58
C GLN A 5 11.49 15.31 0.91
N CYS A 6 10.87 16.21 0.17
CA CYS A 6 10.81 17.63 0.52
C CYS A 6 9.59 17.89 1.41
N ARG A 7 9.79 18.58 2.53
CA ARG A 7 8.72 18.98 3.46
C ARG A 7 8.59 20.50 3.48
N PHE A 8 7.40 20.98 3.17
CA PHE A 8 7.06 22.40 3.21
C PHE A 8 6.63 22.82 4.63
N SER A 9 6.69 24.12 4.93
CA SER A 9 6.20 24.70 6.19
C SER A 9 4.71 24.41 6.42
N SER A 10 3.93 24.28 5.36
CA SER A 10 2.52 23.85 5.38
C SER A 10 2.31 22.41 5.80
N GLY A 11 3.37 21.62 6.04
CA GLY A 11 3.30 20.19 6.32
C GLY A 11 3.19 19.32 5.06
N GLN A 12 2.97 19.91 3.88
CA GLN A 12 2.96 19.18 2.61
C GLN A 12 4.30 18.47 2.38
N ARG A 13 4.22 17.21 1.93
CA ARG A 13 5.38 16.36 1.62
C ARG A 13 5.35 16.02 0.13
N ILE A 14 6.42 16.31 -0.59
CA ILE A 14 6.55 16.07 -2.03
C ILE A 14 7.82 15.25 -2.28
N PRO A 15 7.74 14.13 -3.03
CA PRO A 15 8.92 13.36 -3.37
C PRO A 15 9.66 14.06 -4.52
N LEU A 16 10.98 14.13 -4.45
CA LEU A 16 11.84 14.78 -5.44
C LEU A 16 12.99 13.86 -5.83
N LEU A 17 13.26 13.76 -7.12
CA LEU A 17 14.48 13.14 -7.63
C LEU A 17 15.55 14.22 -7.77
N VAL A 18 16.70 14.02 -7.14
CA VAL A 18 17.81 14.99 -7.11
C VAL A 18 19.10 14.39 -7.64
N GLN A 19 19.97 15.24 -8.19
CA GLN A 19 21.34 14.89 -8.54
C GLN A 19 22.17 14.60 -7.28
N VAL A 20 23.19 13.74 -7.40
CA VAL A 20 24.08 13.38 -6.29
C VAL A 20 25.32 14.27 -6.39
N GLY A 21 25.64 15.04 -5.35
CA GLY A 21 26.82 15.91 -5.28
C GLY A 21 26.96 16.57 -3.90
N ASP A 22 28.11 17.20 -3.65
CA ASP A 22 28.47 17.84 -2.36
C ASP A 22 27.75 19.17 -2.11
N ALA A 23 27.21 19.79 -3.17
CA ALA A 23 26.37 20.99 -3.09
C ALA A 23 24.91 20.64 -2.73
N ALA A 24 24.11 21.65 -2.38
CA ALA A 24 22.67 21.48 -2.15
C ALA A 24 22.02 20.68 -3.32
N PRO A 25 21.26 19.61 -3.03
CA PRO A 25 20.81 18.68 -4.04
C PRO A 25 19.84 19.34 -5.03
N LEU A 26 20.27 19.51 -6.29
CA LEU A 26 19.45 20.09 -7.34
C LEU A 26 18.43 19.08 -7.87
N PRO A 27 17.15 19.48 -8.05
CA PRO A 27 16.15 18.62 -8.68
C PRO A 27 16.52 18.27 -10.12
N VAL A 28 16.26 17.03 -10.50
CA VAL A 28 16.36 16.59 -11.89
C VAL A 28 15.17 17.19 -12.63
N LEU A 29 15.43 17.92 -13.71
CA LEU A 29 14.56 18.97 -14.22
C LEU A 29 13.23 18.41 -14.75
N ILE A 30 13.27 17.44 -15.66
CA ILE A 30 12.05 16.93 -16.30
C ILE A 30 11.18 16.13 -15.30
N PRO A 31 11.74 15.23 -14.46
CA PRO A 31 10.99 14.59 -13.38
C PRO A 31 10.40 15.58 -12.38
N PHE A 32 11.12 16.66 -12.04
CA PHE A 32 10.60 17.73 -11.18
C PHE A 32 9.37 18.41 -11.80
N ILE A 33 9.44 18.81 -13.07
CA ILE A 33 8.31 19.41 -13.78
C ILE A 33 7.13 18.43 -13.84
N TYR A 34 7.39 17.14 -14.06
CA TYR A 34 6.36 16.11 -14.06
C TYR A 34 5.64 16.03 -12.70
N VAL A 35 6.39 16.02 -11.59
CA VAL A 35 5.81 16.05 -10.24
C VAL A 35 4.90 17.26 -10.06
N GLN A 36 5.38 18.46 -10.41
CA GLN A 36 4.62 19.69 -10.24
C GLN A 36 3.34 19.76 -11.10
N ARG A 37 3.38 19.17 -12.30
CA ARG A 37 2.29 19.28 -13.29
C ARG A 37 1.31 18.12 -13.27
N LYS A 38 1.74 16.92 -12.87
CA LYS A 38 0.94 15.70 -12.95
C LYS A 38 0.73 15.00 -11.62
N LEU A 39 1.68 15.10 -10.68
CA LEU A 39 1.65 14.29 -9.45
C LEU A 39 1.32 15.10 -8.19
N ARG A 40 1.29 16.44 -8.25
CA ARG A 40 1.11 17.33 -7.10
C ARG A 40 -0.13 17.03 -6.25
N HIS A 41 -1.21 16.58 -6.87
CA HIS A 41 -2.48 16.28 -6.21
C HIS A 41 -2.64 14.80 -5.82
N LEU A 42 -1.66 13.97 -6.14
CA LEU A 42 -1.67 12.56 -5.77
C LEU A 42 -1.08 12.38 -4.38
N ALA A 43 -1.50 11.31 -3.71
CA ALA A 43 -0.89 10.89 -2.45
C ALA A 43 0.64 10.72 -2.61
N TYR A 44 1.39 11.12 -1.58
CA TYR A 44 2.85 11.09 -1.58
C TYR A 44 3.43 9.76 -2.07
N ASN A 45 2.91 8.64 -1.56
CA ASN A 45 3.40 7.30 -1.92
C ASN A 45 3.16 6.95 -3.40
N THR A 46 2.08 7.46 -4.00
CA THR A 46 1.80 7.31 -5.42
C THR A 46 2.81 8.11 -6.24
N ALA A 47 3.01 9.39 -5.92
CA ALA A 47 4.01 10.22 -6.59
C ALA A 47 5.44 9.66 -6.44
N ALA A 48 5.78 9.12 -5.26
CA ALA A 48 7.06 8.47 -5.00
C ALA A 48 7.22 7.18 -5.81
N ALA A 49 6.14 6.44 -6.08
CA ALA A 49 6.20 5.25 -6.95
C ALA A 49 6.55 5.63 -8.40
N HIS A 50 5.96 6.71 -8.95
CA HIS A 50 6.36 7.24 -10.26
C HIS A 50 7.85 7.59 -10.28
N LEU A 51 8.34 8.33 -9.28
CA LEU A 51 9.75 8.72 -9.26
C LEU A 51 10.71 7.55 -9.08
N ARG A 52 10.32 6.47 -8.39
CA ARG A 52 11.14 5.25 -8.32
C ARG A 52 11.23 4.55 -9.68
N ALA A 53 10.12 4.50 -10.43
CA ALA A 53 10.12 3.94 -11.78
C ALA A 53 10.99 4.78 -12.74
N ILE A 54 10.85 6.10 -12.67
CA ILE A 54 11.68 7.04 -13.45
C ILE A 54 13.15 6.93 -13.05
N GLN A 55 13.46 6.92 -11.75
CA GLN A 55 14.84 6.76 -11.26
C GLN A 55 15.49 5.47 -11.75
N ALA A 56 14.76 4.35 -11.77
CA ALA A 56 15.29 3.09 -12.28
C ALA A 56 15.64 3.18 -13.77
N PHE A 57 14.77 3.79 -14.58
CA PHE A 57 15.06 4.01 -16.00
C PHE A 57 16.22 4.98 -16.23
N TYR A 58 16.27 6.08 -15.49
CA TYR A 58 17.37 7.03 -15.61
C TYR A 58 18.71 6.40 -15.21
N SER A 59 18.73 5.56 -14.17
CA SER A 59 19.95 4.84 -13.79
C SER A 59 20.38 3.85 -14.87
N TYR A 60 19.42 3.22 -15.56
CA TYR A 60 19.70 2.33 -16.68
C TYR A 60 20.24 3.10 -17.90
N ALA A 61 19.67 4.26 -18.22
CA ALA A 61 20.14 5.12 -19.29
C ALA A 61 21.52 5.73 -19.03
N GLU A 62 21.78 6.14 -17.78
CA GLU A 62 23.10 6.63 -17.33
C GLU A 62 24.18 5.56 -17.53
N SER A 63 23.89 4.28 -17.30
CA SER A 63 24.83 3.17 -17.58
C SER A 63 25.15 2.96 -19.07
N ARG A 64 24.53 3.72 -19.95
CA ARG A 64 24.67 3.69 -21.43
C ARG A 64 24.99 5.06 -21.99
N ASP A 65 25.48 5.96 -21.13
CA ASP A 65 25.93 7.29 -21.50
C ASP A 65 24.82 8.14 -22.17
N LEU A 66 23.55 7.92 -21.82
CA LEU A 66 22.41 8.71 -22.31
C LEU A 66 21.82 9.59 -21.20
N ASP A 67 21.96 10.92 -21.36
CA ASP A 67 21.21 11.90 -20.55
C ASP A 67 19.76 12.00 -21.06
N ILE A 68 18.83 11.49 -20.26
CA ILE A 68 17.40 11.48 -20.61
C ILE A 68 16.79 12.88 -20.61
N ASP A 69 17.20 13.78 -19.70
CA ASP A 69 16.64 15.13 -19.67
C ASP A 69 17.10 15.91 -20.90
N GLU A 70 18.38 15.77 -21.29
CA GLU A 70 18.91 16.36 -22.53
C GLU A 70 18.21 15.79 -23.77
N ALA A 71 18.07 14.47 -23.88
CA ALA A 71 17.39 13.84 -25.01
C ALA A 71 15.93 14.30 -25.14
N ILE A 72 15.19 14.41 -24.03
CA ILE A 72 13.80 14.91 -24.04
C ILE A 72 13.75 16.38 -24.47
N LEU A 73 14.62 17.24 -23.93
CA LEU A 73 14.67 18.66 -24.27
C LEU A 73 15.03 18.90 -25.73
N ALA A 74 15.95 18.10 -26.28
CA ALA A 74 16.34 18.11 -27.68
C ALA A 74 15.35 17.38 -28.60
N CYS A 75 14.26 16.81 -28.05
CA CYS A 75 13.27 16.02 -28.78
C CYS A 75 13.84 14.77 -29.49
N ARG A 76 14.96 14.23 -29.01
CA ARG A 76 15.62 13.00 -29.50
C ARG A 76 15.02 11.74 -28.87
N PHE A 77 13.73 11.49 -29.13
CA PHE A 77 13.03 10.34 -28.53
C PHE A 77 13.51 9.00 -29.08
N GLU A 78 14.05 8.94 -30.29
CA GLU A 78 14.63 7.74 -30.90
C GLU A 78 15.69 7.07 -30.02
N ALA A 79 16.56 7.86 -29.38
CA ALA A 79 17.58 7.34 -28.46
C ALA A 79 16.96 6.73 -27.20
N ILE A 80 15.86 7.31 -26.71
CA ILE A 80 15.12 6.81 -25.54
C ILE A 80 14.38 5.51 -25.90
N LEU A 81 13.74 5.46 -27.08
CA LEU A 81 13.00 4.30 -27.56
C LEU A 81 13.91 3.07 -27.75
N ALA A 82 15.14 3.28 -28.21
CA ALA A 82 16.15 2.23 -28.35
C ALA A 82 16.51 1.54 -27.02
N LEU A 83 16.25 2.17 -25.88
CA LEU A 83 16.55 1.61 -24.56
C LEU A 83 15.43 0.74 -23.97
N LEU A 84 14.20 0.82 -24.49
CA LEU A 84 13.02 0.30 -23.78
C LEU A 84 13.00 -1.23 -23.65
N ASP A 85 13.36 -1.96 -24.70
CA ASP A 85 13.38 -3.43 -24.67
C ASP A 85 14.43 -3.93 -23.66
N GLY A 86 15.66 -3.40 -23.76
CA GLY A 86 16.75 -3.76 -22.85
C GLY A 86 16.44 -3.36 -21.40
N TYR A 87 15.75 -2.23 -21.18
CA TYR A 87 15.32 -1.82 -19.84
C TYR A 87 14.32 -2.81 -19.23
N ALA A 88 13.37 -3.32 -20.02
CA ALA A 88 12.40 -4.30 -19.53
C ALA A 88 13.09 -5.61 -19.11
N ILE A 89 14.07 -6.07 -19.90
CA ILE A 89 14.89 -7.26 -19.58
C ILE A 89 15.76 -6.99 -18.34
N TRP A 90 16.42 -5.83 -18.28
CA TRP A 90 17.20 -5.37 -17.13
C TRP A 90 16.40 -5.34 -15.85
N LEU A 91 15.18 -4.82 -15.90
CA LEU A 91 14.33 -4.75 -14.73
C LEU A 91 13.89 -6.16 -14.29
N GLN A 92 13.58 -7.06 -15.24
CA GLN A 92 13.21 -8.43 -14.94
C GLN A 92 14.36 -9.25 -14.33
N SER A 93 15.59 -9.02 -14.78
CA SER A 93 16.80 -9.71 -14.30
C SER A 93 17.31 -9.20 -12.96
N GLY A 94 16.50 -8.46 -12.19
CA GLY A 94 16.94 -7.90 -10.93
C GLY A 94 17.99 -6.80 -11.10
N ARG A 95 17.99 -6.11 -12.25
CA ARG A 95 18.91 -5.02 -12.61
C ARG A 95 20.33 -5.48 -12.94
N GLN A 96 20.46 -6.66 -13.56
CA GLN A 96 21.76 -7.31 -13.78
C GLN A 96 22.06 -7.64 -15.25
N ALA A 97 21.05 -7.85 -16.09
CA ALA A 97 21.22 -8.24 -17.49
C ALA A 97 20.15 -7.61 -18.39
N ASP A 98 20.54 -7.10 -19.55
CA ASP A 98 19.69 -6.33 -20.47
C ASP A 98 19.59 -6.95 -21.87
N ASN A 99 20.22 -8.11 -22.07
CA ASN A 99 20.22 -8.86 -23.32
C ASN A 99 19.80 -10.32 -23.07
N LEU A 100 19.03 -10.91 -24.00
CA LEU A 100 18.68 -12.33 -24.03
C LEU A 100 19.87 -13.18 -24.55
N ILE A 101 21.06 -13.07 -23.95
CA ILE A 101 22.15 -14.00 -24.27
C ILE A 101 22.02 -15.22 -23.35
N ALA A 102 21.03 -16.06 -23.64
CA ALA A 102 21.05 -17.44 -23.16
C ALA A 102 22.00 -18.22 -24.07
N ARG A 103 23.22 -18.50 -23.62
CA ARG A 103 24.02 -19.56 -24.26
C ARG A 103 23.26 -20.87 -24.10
N ILE A 104 22.68 -21.37 -25.18
CA ILE A 104 22.06 -22.69 -25.25
C ILE A 104 23.07 -23.71 -24.71
N GLY A 105 22.72 -24.41 -23.62
CA GLY A 105 23.54 -25.47 -23.04
C GLY A 105 24.39 -25.12 -21.81
N THR A 106 24.38 -23.89 -21.32
CA THR A 106 25.01 -23.57 -20.01
C THR A 106 23.93 -23.26 -18.98
N ALA A 107 23.77 -24.14 -17.99
CA ALA A 107 22.97 -23.84 -16.81
C ALA A 107 23.54 -22.57 -16.17
N ALA A 108 22.82 -21.45 -16.24
CA ALA A 108 23.23 -20.21 -15.60
C ALA A 108 23.39 -20.49 -14.10
N THR A 109 24.63 -20.44 -13.63
CA THR A 109 24.99 -20.59 -12.22
C THR A 109 24.37 -19.42 -11.47
N THR A 110 23.40 -19.74 -10.61
CA THR A 110 22.55 -18.83 -9.81
C THR A 110 21.50 -18.02 -10.59
N PRO A 111 20.18 -18.27 -10.39
CA PRO A 111 19.14 -17.40 -10.92
C PRO A 111 19.27 -16.01 -10.30
N PHE A 112 19.30 -14.98 -11.16
CA PHE A 112 19.25 -13.60 -10.69
C PHE A 112 18.01 -13.37 -9.81
N PRO A 113 18.09 -12.59 -8.73
CA PRO A 113 16.94 -12.28 -7.90
C PRO A 113 15.88 -11.54 -8.73
N GLN A 114 14.83 -12.26 -9.14
CA GLN A 114 13.80 -11.70 -10.00
C GLN A 114 12.92 -10.72 -9.22
N ILE A 115 12.64 -9.57 -9.83
CA ILE A 115 11.63 -8.65 -9.32
C ILE A 115 10.26 -9.31 -9.48
N ASP A 116 9.40 -9.20 -8.45
CA ASP A 116 8.01 -9.64 -8.53
C ASP A 116 7.33 -9.11 -9.81
N PRO A 117 6.70 -9.95 -10.65
CA PRO A 117 6.19 -9.56 -11.96
C PRO A 117 5.24 -8.35 -11.92
N ARG A 118 4.45 -8.20 -10.86
CA ARG A 118 3.52 -7.06 -10.72
C ARG A 118 4.25 -5.78 -10.39
N THR A 119 5.26 -5.87 -9.54
CA THR A 119 6.14 -4.75 -9.23
C THR A 119 6.86 -4.30 -10.50
N ARG A 120 7.35 -5.24 -11.31
CA ARG A 120 7.94 -4.94 -12.62
C ARG A 120 6.94 -4.28 -13.56
N ASP A 121 5.76 -4.86 -13.76
CA ASP A 121 4.71 -4.30 -14.62
C ASP A 121 4.27 -2.91 -14.14
N GLN A 122 4.23 -2.67 -12.83
CA GLN A 122 3.95 -1.34 -12.27
C GLN A 122 5.04 -0.33 -12.66
N TYR A 123 6.32 -0.70 -12.57
CA TYR A 123 7.41 0.18 -13.01
C TYR A 123 7.29 0.52 -14.50
N LEU A 124 7.02 -0.48 -15.35
CA LEU A 124 6.81 -0.29 -16.78
C LEU A 124 5.62 0.64 -17.07
N GLN A 125 4.48 0.42 -16.41
CA GLN A 125 3.28 1.24 -16.60
C GLN A 125 3.48 2.70 -16.13
N LEU A 126 4.19 2.92 -15.03
CA LEU A 126 4.49 4.26 -14.53
C LEU A 126 5.51 4.99 -15.41
N LEU A 127 6.50 4.27 -15.95
CA LEU A 127 7.45 4.82 -16.91
C LEU A 127 6.77 5.17 -18.23
N LYS A 128 5.89 4.30 -18.75
CA LYS A 128 5.04 4.58 -19.91
C LYS A 128 4.30 5.90 -19.77
N GLN A 129 3.58 6.10 -18.64
CA GLN A 129 2.86 7.34 -18.37
C GLN A 129 3.77 8.59 -18.36
N TYR A 130 4.98 8.45 -17.83
CA TYR A 130 5.96 9.53 -17.81
C TYR A 130 6.47 9.86 -19.22
N LEU A 131 6.88 8.87 -20.01
CA LEU A 131 7.41 9.07 -21.36
C LEU A 131 6.34 9.57 -22.33
N SER A 132 5.11 9.04 -22.26
CA SER A 132 3.98 9.57 -23.04
C SER A 132 3.72 11.04 -22.70
N TRP A 133 3.77 11.42 -21.41
CA TRP A 133 3.65 12.82 -21.02
C TRP A 133 4.80 13.69 -21.55
N CYS A 134 6.03 13.18 -21.55
CA CYS A 134 7.18 13.89 -22.11
C CYS A 134 6.99 14.12 -23.61
N ALA A 135 6.60 13.09 -24.36
CA ALA A 135 6.30 13.18 -25.79
C ALA A 135 5.22 14.24 -26.06
N THR A 136 4.09 14.19 -25.34
CA THR A 136 2.99 15.17 -25.48
C THR A 136 3.42 16.60 -25.13
N ARG A 137 4.35 16.77 -24.19
CA ARG A 137 4.76 18.10 -23.72
C ARG A 137 5.83 18.75 -24.59
N TYR A 138 6.83 17.99 -25.00
CA TYR A 138 8.06 18.54 -25.59
C TYR A 138 8.08 18.46 -27.12
N ILE A 139 7.53 17.40 -27.73
CA ILE A 139 7.44 17.30 -29.20
C ILE A 139 6.64 18.48 -29.78
N PRO A 140 5.48 18.89 -29.21
CA PRO A 140 4.78 20.04 -29.74
C PRO A 140 5.47 21.38 -29.53
N ARG A 141 6.44 21.50 -28.62
CA ARG A 141 7.17 22.76 -28.41
C ARG A 141 8.27 22.97 -29.44
N ALA A 142 8.81 21.88 -30.02
CA ALA A 142 9.63 21.97 -31.22
C ALA A 142 8.86 22.62 -32.40
N ARG A 143 7.51 22.57 -32.40
CA ARG A 143 6.62 23.20 -33.41
C ARG A 143 6.72 24.72 -33.48
N GLN A 144 7.08 25.40 -32.38
CA GLN A 144 7.15 26.88 -32.37
C GLN A 144 8.41 27.42 -33.05
N ASN A 145 9.40 26.55 -33.30
CA ASN A 145 10.69 26.92 -33.90
C ASN A 145 10.87 26.34 -35.33
N SER A 146 9.84 25.72 -35.93
CA SER A 146 9.93 25.00 -37.21
C SER A 146 8.71 25.27 -38.11
N THR A 147 8.96 25.57 -39.39
CA THR A 147 7.93 25.90 -40.41
C THR A 147 7.17 24.67 -40.95
N ILE A 148 7.46 23.45 -40.49
CA ILE A 148 6.94 22.21 -41.07
C ILE A 148 5.98 21.52 -40.07
N LEU A 149 4.72 21.94 -40.06
CA LEU A 149 3.70 21.45 -39.11
C LEU A 149 3.27 19.99 -39.34
N ALA A 150 3.19 19.54 -40.61
CA ALA A 150 2.66 18.21 -40.96
C ALA A 150 3.61 17.05 -40.58
N ASN A 151 4.92 17.21 -40.79
CA ASN A 151 5.90 16.16 -40.47
C ASN A 151 6.01 15.92 -38.95
N ILE A 152 5.74 16.94 -38.13
CA ILE A 152 5.85 16.85 -36.67
C ILE A 152 4.63 16.12 -36.07
N GLU A 153 3.43 16.23 -36.67
CA GLU A 153 2.25 15.48 -36.22
C GLU A 153 2.41 13.98 -36.46
N ILE A 154 3.01 13.60 -37.58
CA ILE A 154 3.37 12.21 -37.90
C ILE A 154 4.40 11.69 -36.88
N VAL A 155 5.50 12.43 -36.66
CA VAL A 155 6.53 12.06 -35.66
C VAL A 155 5.94 11.92 -34.25
N PHE A 156 5.02 12.81 -33.86
CA PHE A 156 4.35 12.71 -32.55
C PHE A 156 3.49 11.46 -32.42
N ALA A 157 2.63 11.18 -33.42
CA ALA A 157 1.78 10.00 -33.44
C ALA A 157 2.62 8.71 -33.42
N ASP A 158 3.71 8.67 -34.20
CA ASP A 158 4.63 7.54 -34.26
C ASP A 158 5.31 7.29 -32.92
N VAL A 159 5.85 8.33 -32.27
CA VAL A 159 6.51 8.17 -30.96
C VAL A 159 5.51 7.69 -29.89
N ALA A 160 4.30 8.26 -29.87
CA ALA A 160 3.28 7.86 -28.90
C ALA A 160 2.84 6.40 -29.08
N ASP A 161 2.59 5.98 -30.33
CA ASP A 161 2.21 4.61 -30.67
C ASP A 161 3.34 3.61 -30.40
N VAL A 162 4.60 3.96 -30.70
CA VAL A 162 5.76 3.09 -30.39
C VAL A 162 5.92 2.92 -28.89
N ILE A 163 5.79 3.98 -28.08
CA ILE A 163 5.81 3.87 -26.62
C ILE A 163 4.72 2.89 -26.17
N GLU A 164 3.49 3.06 -26.65
CA GLU A 164 2.36 2.21 -26.28
C GLU A 164 2.66 0.73 -26.56
N ARG A 165 2.99 0.40 -27.82
CA ARG A 165 3.26 -0.97 -28.27
C ARG A 165 4.43 -1.63 -27.56
N ARG A 166 5.53 -0.89 -27.37
CA ARG A 166 6.74 -1.42 -26.71
C ARG A 166 6.44 -1.81 -25.27
N PHE A 167 5.74 -0.98 -24.51
CA PHE A 167 5.38 -1.33 -23.13
C PHE A 167 4.35 -2.47 -23.07
N GLU A 168 3.33 -2.47 -23.94
CA GLU A 168 2.32 -3.54 -23.96
C GLU A 168 2.91 -4.92 -24.25
N SER A 169 3.90 -5.01 -25.13
CA SER A 169 4.59 -6.28 -25.42
C SER A 169 5.37 -6.86 -24.23
N HIS A 170 5.76 -6.03 -23.25
CA HIS A 170 6.54 -6.46 -22.08
C HIS A 170 5.71 -6.63 -20.80
N ILE A 171 4.52 -6.03 -20.73
CA ILE A 171 3.62 -6.14 -19.57
C ILE A 171 2.95 -7.50 -19.59
N ILE A 172 3.20 -8.32 -18.56
CA ILE A 172 2.68 -9.69 -18.46
C ILE A 172 1.26 -9.71 -17.86
N ASN A 173 0.87 -8.67 -17.11
CA ASN A 173 -0.39 -8.61 -16.38
C ASN A 173 -0.55 -9.80 -15.42
N ALA A 174 0.50 -10.09 -14.64
CA ALA A 174 0.54 -11.23 -13.73
C ALA A 174 -0.68 -11.21 -12.78
N ARG A 175 -1.56 -12.20 -12.95
CA ARG A 175 -2.78 -12.34 -12.15
C ARG A 175 -2.42 -12.69 -10.71
N PRO A 176 -3.21 -12.22 -9.73
CA PRO A 176 -3.06 -12.69 -8.36
C PRO A 176 -3.16 -14.20 -8.35
N ASP A 177 -2.30 -14.83 -7.55
CA ASP A 177 -2.59 -16.16 -7.08
C ASP A 177 -3.97 -16.13 -6.39
N ARG A 178 -4.95 -16.78 -7.02
CA ARG A 178 -6.35 -16.81 -6.57
C ARG A 178 -6.54 -17.81 -5.44
N THR A 179 -5.52 -18.58 -5.08
CA THR A 179 -5.67 -19.72 -4.14
C THR A 179 -5.78 -19.31 -2.68
N ARG A 180 -5.46 -18.06 -2.31
CA ARG A 180 -5.41 -17.65 -0.90
C ARG A 180 -6.34 -16.48 -0.54
N TYR A 181 -7.22 -16.74 0.41
CA TYR A 181 -7.96 -15.68 1.14
C TYR A 181 -7.06 -15.03 2.19
N ARG A 182 -7.06 -13.69 2.23
CA ARG A 182 -6.27 -12.89 3.19
C ARG A 182 -6.87 -12.80 4.58
N SER A 183 -8.17 -12.95 4.72
CA SER A 183 -8.81 -12.98 6.04
C SER A 183 -8.24 -14.11 6.90
N LEU A 184 -8.41 -14.01 8.21
CA LEU A 184 -7.95 -15.02 9.16
C LEU A 184 -9.07 -16.01 9.44
N THR A 185 -8.75 -17.29 9.56
CA THR A 185 -9.70 -18.32 10.04
C THR A 185 -9.94 -18.16 11.53
N ASP A 186 -10.98 -18.79 12.08
CA ASP A 186 -11.26 -18.68 13.51
C ASP A 186 -10.12 -19.23 14.37
N THR A 187 -9.50 -20.35 13.95
CA THR A 187 -8.29 -20.90 14.59
C THR A 187 -7.13 -19.90 14.59
N GLN A 188 -6.84 -19.27 13.45
CA GLN A 188 -5.77 -18.27 13.35
C GLN A 188 -6.03 -17.06 14.25
N GLN A 189 -7.27 -16.59 14.31
CA GLN A 189 -7.64 -15.46 15.17
C GLN A 189 -7.57 -15.81 16.64
N GLN A 190 -8.04 -17.00 17.03
CA GLN A 190 -7.95 -17.46 18.40
C GLN A 190 -6.49 -17.52 18.89
N ILE A 191 -5.58 -18.03 18.05
CA ILE A 191 -4.15 -18.04 18.36
C ILE A 191 -3.61 -16.61 18.51
N ILE A 192 -3.95 -15.71 17.59
CA ILE A 192 -3.55 -14.30 17.67
C ILE A 192 -4.04 -13.65 18.97
N HIS A 193 -5.33 -13.81 19.32
CA HIS A 193 -5.91 -13.24 20.54
C HIS A 193 -5.24 -13.80 21.80
N THR A 194 -4.97 -15.11 21.85
CA THR A 194 -4.28 -15.75 22.98
C THR A 194 -2.87 -15.17 23.16
N LEU A 195 -2.11 -15.01 22.08
CA LEU A 195 -0.72 -14.52 22.13
C LEU A 195 -0.63 -13.04 22.46
N ILE A 196 -1.51 -12.21 21.90
CA ILE A 196 -1.41 -10.75 22.03
C ILE A 196 -1.93 -10.24 23.38
N ARG A 197 -2.77 -11.02 24.08
CA ARG A 197 -3.38 -10.64 25.35
C ARG A 197 -2.31 -10.24 26.39
N PRO A 198 -2.47 -9.11 27.10
CA PRO A 198 -1.54 -8.72 28.15
C PRO A 198 -1.45 -9.77 29.26
N GLY A 199 -0.24 -10.10 29.68
CA GLY A 199 0.07 -11.12 30.68
C GLY A 199 0.11 -12.56 30.17
N ALA A 200 -0.17 -12.81 28.88
CA ALA A 200 -0.07 -14.15 28.33
C ALA A 200 1.39 -14.65 28.36
N GLN A 201 1.58 -15.90 28.76
CA GLN A 201 2.90 -16.52 28.95
C GLN A 201 3.73 -16.51 27.65
N GLU A 202 3.08 -16.75 26.52
CA GLU A 202 3.71 -16.79 25.20
C GLU A 202 3.66 -15.44 24.46
N ASN A 203 3.28 -14.35 25.14
CA ASN A 203 3.25 -13.04 24.52
C ASN A 203 4.67 -12.60 24.11
N PRO A 204 4.93 -12.33 22.82
CA PRO A 204 6.30 -12.08 22.36
C PRO A 204 6.80 -10.66 22.66
N PHE A 205 5.98 -9.83 23.34
CA PHE A 205 6.30 -8.45 23.64
C PHE A 205 6.62 -8.24 25.13
N PRO A 206 7.54 -7.33 25.46
CA PRO A 206 7.74 -6.89 26.84
C PRO A 206 6.44 -6.35 27.44
N GLU A 207 6.19 -6.62 28.71
CA GLU A 207 4.95 -6.27 29.45
C GLU A 207 4.47 -4.84 29.15
N ARG A 208 5.37 -3.85 29.25
CA ARG A 208 5.10 -2.43 28.97
C ARG A 208 4.54 -2.09 27.59
N LEU A 209 4.63 -3.01 26.62
CA LEU A 209 4.17 -2.83 25.24
C LEU A 209 2.95 -3.69 24.93
N GLN A 210 2.58 -4.61 25.82
CA GLN A 210 1.54 -5.61 25.53
C GLN A 210 0.17 -4.94 25.41
N LEU A 211 -0.23 -4.07 26.34
CA LEU A 211 -1.53 -3.38 26.26
C LEU A 211 -1.65 -2.52 25.00
N ARG A 212 -0.58 -1.77 24.67
CA ARG A 212 -0.52 -0.98 23.43
C ARG A 212 -0.70 -1.86 22.20
N ASN A 213 0.04 -2.96 22.12
CA ASN A 213 0.02 -3.83 20.94
C ASN A 213 -1.30 -4.58 20.84
N TRP A 214 -1.87 -5.02 21.96
CA TRP A 214 -3.20 -5.61 22.02
C TRP A 214 -4.27 -4.66 21.51
N LEU A 215 -4.33 -3.44 22.06
CA LEU A 215 -5.27 -2.40 21.61
C LEU A 215 -5.14 -2.11 20.10
N MET A 216 -3.92 -2.08 19.55
CA MET A 216 -3.73 -1.91 18.10
C MET A 216 -4.37 -3.03 17.28
N ILE A 217 -4.23 -4.29 17.71
CA ILE A 217 -4.76 -5.46 17.01
C ILE A 217 -6.29 -5.51 17.13
N GLU A 218 -6.84 -5.28 18.32
CA GLU A 218 -8.29 -5.25 18.52
C GLU A 218 -8.96 -4.13 17.74
N LEU A 219 -8.37 -2.91 17.71
CA LEU A 219 -8.88 -1.83 16.86
C LEU A 219 -8.89 -2.22 15.38
N LEU A 220 -7.85 -2.89 14.87
CA LEU A 220 -7.81 -3.35 13.48
C LEU A 220 -8.88 -4.41 13.18
N LEU A 221 -9.12 -5.33 14.11
CA LEU A 221 -10.10 -6.40 13.97
C LEU A 221 -11.55 -5.91 14.10
N GLU A 222 -11.81 -5.01 15.04
CA GLU A 222 -13.18 -4.58 15.36
C GLU A 222 -13.68 -3.46 14.44
N THR A 223 -12.78 -2.61 13.92
CA THR A 223 -13.18 -1.45 13.10
C THR A 223 -12.81 -1.60 11.62
N GLY A 224 -11.95 -2.57 11.30
CA GLY A 224 -11.43 -2.75 9.95
C GLY A 224 -10.62 -1.57 9.42
N ILE A 225 -10.20 -0.60 10.24
CA ILE A 225 -9.41 0.56 9.77
C ILE A 225 -8.08 0.13 9.13
N ARG A 226 -7.56 0.94 8.22
CA ARG A 226 -6.24 0.70 7.62
C ARG A 226 -5.14 1.06 8.60
N ARG A 227 -3.95 0.45 8.44
CA ARG A 227 -2.76 0.80 9.23
C ARG A 227 -2.44 2.29 9.28
N GLY A 228 -2.67 3.01 8.17
CA GLY A 228 -2.41 4.44 8.10
C GLY A 228 -3.37 5.25 8.96
N GLU A 229 -4.63 4.83 9.01
CA GLU A 229 -5.69 5.41 9.86
C GLU A 229 -5.38 5.13 11.33
N LEU A 230 -5.06 3.88 11.69
CA LEU A 230 -4.66 3.48 13.05
C LEU A 230 -3.51 4.36 13.59
N LEU A 231 -2.47 4.56 12.78
CA LEU A 231 -1.29 5.35 13.16
C LEU A 231 -1.54 6.87 13.17
N LYS A 232 -2.70 7.33 12.69
CA LYS A 232 -3.11 8.74 12.68
C LYS A 232 -4.18 9.09 13.70
N LEU A 233 -4.66 8.10 14.47
CA LEU A 233 -5.55 8.35 15.59
C LEU A 233 -4.88 9.26 16.61
N TYR A 234 -5.61 10.26 17.09
CA TYR A 234 -5.33 11.03 18.28
C TYR A 234 -6.02 10.40 19.49
N THR A 235 -5.59 10.76 20.69
CA THR A 235 -6.26 10.39 21.95
C THR A 235 -7.65 10.99 22.12
N THR A 236 -8.12 11.80 21.18
CA THR A 236 -9.45 12.42 21.21
C THR A 236 -10.34 11.90 20.09
N ASP A 237 -9.86 10.94 19.29
CA ASP A 237 -10.65 10.37 18.20
C ASP A 237 -11.54 9.22 18.67
N ILE A 238 -11.33 8.70 19.87
CA ILE A 238 -12.15 7.67 20.48
C ILE A 238 -12.89 8.31 21.66
N ASN A 239 -14.22 8.31 21.60
CA ASN A 239 -15.06 8.96 22.60
C ASN A 239 -16.29 8.11 22.92
N GLN A 240 -16.73 8.15 24.18
CA GLN A 240 -18.02 7.58 24.59
C GLN A 240 -19.17 8.45 24.08
N GLY A 241 -20.03 7.88 23.25
CA GLY A 241 -21.30 8.48 22.83
C GLY A 241 -22.46 8.11 23.78
N SER A 242 -23.68 8.51 23.40
CA SER A 242 -24.89 8.21 24.18
C SER A 242 -25.27 6.73 24.18
N GLU A 243 -25.05 6.04 23.05
CA GLU A 243 -25.40 4.62 22.88
C GLU A 243 -24.17 3.71 22.90
N HIS A 244 -23.11 4.12 22.19
CA HIS A 244 -21.89 3.35 22.00
C HIS A 244 -20.67 4.26 22.07
N ALA A 245 -19.49 3.68 22.28
CA ALA A 245 -18.24 4.36 21.99
C ALA A 245 -18.03 4.45 20.47
N TYR A 246 -17.33 5.49 20.02
CA TYR A 246 -17.04 5.69 18.60
C TYR A 246 -15.58 6.03 18.38
N LEU A 247 -15.00 5.43 17.34
CA LEU A 247 -13.73 5.82 16.75
C LEU A 247 -13.96 6.68 15.51
N SER A 248 -13.32 7.85 15.48
CA SER A 248 -13.37 8.80 14.36
C SER A 248 -12.10 8.73 13.52
N VAL A 249 -12.24 8.29 12.27
CA VAL A 249 -11.18 8.43 11.26
C VAL A 249 -11.32 9.80 10.62
N ASN A 250 -10.37 10.68 10.88
CA ASN A 250 -10.34 12.04 10.35
C ASN A 250 -9.23 12.19 9.30
N ASP A 251 -9.48 12.99 8.27
CA ASP A 251 -8.45 13.35 7.31
C ASP A 251 -7.45 14.31 7.96
N ARG A 252 -6.22 13.84 8.08
CA ARG A 252 -5.07 14.59 8.63
C ARG A 252 -3.86 14.43 7.73
N GLU A 253 -4.05 14.34 6.43
CA GLU A 253 -2.92 14.36 5.50
C GLU A 253 -2.16 15.68 5.59
N HIS A 254 -0.83 15.58 5.51
CA HIS A 254 0.08 16.72 5.56
C HIS A 254 0.10 17.47 6.89
N ASP A 255 -0.15 16.78 8.01
CA ASP A 255 -0.09 17.41 9.34
C ASP A 255 1.31 18.01 9.62
N PRO A 256 1.42 19.35 9.81
CA PRO A 256 2.69 19.99 10.16
C PRO A 256 3.22 19.57 11.52
N ALA A 257 2.36 19.07 12.43
CA ALA A 257 2.78 18.58 13.74
C ALA A 257 3.27 17.12 13.69
N ASP A 258 3.05 16.39 12.59
CA ASP A 258 3.55 15.02 12.45
C ASP A 258 5.08 15.04 12.32
N PRO A 259 5.82 14.46 13.28
CA PRO A 259 7.26 14.49 13.26
C PRO A 259 7.88 13.30 12.51
N ARG A 260 7.07 12.39 11.97
CA ARG A 260 7.53 11.19 11.27
C ARG A 260 8.11 11.57 9.90
N ALA A 261 9.23 10.93 9.56
CA ALA A 261 9.84 11.08 8.25
C ALA A 261 8.90 10.52 7.17
N GLU A 262 8.43 9.29 7.36
CA GLU A 262 7.37 8.68 6.55
C GLU A 262 6.02 8.86 7.27
N GLU A 263 5.24 9.83 6.81
CA GLU A 263 3.89 10.08 7.30
C GLU A 263 2.94 8.95 6.85
N PRO A 264 2.12 8.37 7.75
CA PRO A 264 1.08 7.43 7.34
C PRO A 264 0.02 8.12 6.45
N ALA A 265 -0.21 7.58 5.26
CA ALA A 265 -1.22 8.10 4.34
C ALA A 265 -2.61 7.53 4.64
N LEU A 266 -3.65 8.33 4.43
CA LEU A 266 -5.03 7.85 4.39
C LEU A 266 -5.35 7.38 2.97
N LYS A 267 -6.27 6.41 2.85
CA LYS A 267 -6.72 5.90 1.54
C LYS A 267 -8.23 5.84 1.43
N THR A 268 -8.93 6.28 2.46
CA THR A 268 -10.37 6.15 2.60
C THR A 268 -10.95 7.37 3.26
N HIS A 269 -12.23 7.58 3.03
CA HIS A 269 -12.94 8.74 3.51
C HIS A 269 -13.04 8.73 5.04
N ALA A 270 -13.12 9.94 5.59
CA ALA A 270 -13.41 10.16 6.99
C ALA A 270 -14.75 9.52 7.36
N ARG A 271 -14.82 8.95 8.56
CA ARG A 271 -16.00 8.24 9.05
C ARG A 271 -15.89 7.99 10.55
N THR A 272 -17.02 7.69 11.17
CA THR A 272 -17.10 7.16 12.53
C THR A 272 -17.43 5.68 12.48
N VAL A 273 -16.80 4.89 13.35
CA VAL A 273 -17.03 3.46 13.51
C VAL A 273 -17.36 3.19 14.98
N GLY A 274 -18.44 2.46 15.23
CA GLY A 274 -18.81 2.07 16.59
C GLY A 274 -17.78 1.11 17.20
N LEU A 275 -17.61 1.21 18.52
CA LEU A 275 -16.77 0.32 19.32
C LEU A 275 -17.61 -0.38 20.39
N SER A 276 -17.21 -1.60 20.70
CA SER A 276 -17.67 -2.36 21.84
C SER A 276 -17.25 -1.67 23.14
N THR A 277 -18.07 -1.85 24.18
CA THR A 277 -17.76 -1.35 25.53
C THR A 277 -16.42 -1.92 26.01
N GLN A 278 -16.15 -3.19 25.72
CA GLN A 278 -14.92 -3.88 26.12
C GLN A 278 -13.70 -3.23 25.48
N LEU A 279 -13.73 -2.95 24.16
CA LEU A 279 -12.60 -2.30 23.50
C LEU A 279 -12.40 -0.85 23.97
N TYR A 280 -13.49 -0.15 24.29
CA TYR A 280 -13.43 1.18 24.89
C TYR A 280 -12.76 1.16 26.27
N GLU A 281 -13.07 0.17 27.13
CA GLU A 281 -12.41 -0.01 28.42
C GLU A 281 -10.91 -0.28 28.29
N VAL A 282 -10.51 -1.07 27.29
CA VAL A 282 -9.09 -1.32 26.99
C VAL A 282 -8.38 -0.04 26.54
N TYR A 283 -9.05 0.76 25.72
CA TYR A 283 -8.58 2.07 25.31
C TYR A 283 -8.39 3.00 26.51
N GLU A 284 -9.39 3.13 27.38
CA GLU A 284 -9.32 3.95 28.59
C GLU A 284 -8.17 3.52 29.50
N ARG A 285 -8.06 2.21 29.75
CA ARG A 285 -6.93 1.65 30.52
C ARG A 285 -5.60 2.04 29.91
N TYR A 286 -5.44 1.91 28.59
CA TYR A 286 -4.21 2.27 27.90
C TYR A 286 -3.88 3.77 28.04
N ILE A 287 -4.87 4.65 27.89
CA ILE A 287 -4.69 6.09 28.06
C ILE A 287 -4.24 6.44 29.48
N GLN A 288 -4.85 5.81 30.49
CA GLN A 288 -4.65 6.13 31.91
C GLN A 288 -3.34 5.55 32.48
N SER A 289 -2.86 4.41 31.97
CA SER A 289 -1.75 3.65 32.60
C SER A 289 -0.49 3.56 31.75
N GLU A 290 -0.57 3.04 30.53
CA GLU A 290 0.61 2.58 29.77
C GLU A 290 0.98 3.46 28.58
N ARG A 291 0.10 4.37 28.14
CA ARG A 291 0.38 5.22 26.97
C ARG A 291 1.61 6.10 27.17
N ARG A 292 1.87 6.55 28.40
CA ARG A 292 2.96 7.47 28.73
C ARG A 292 4.22 6.71 29.13
N PRO A 293 5.27 6.67 28.28
CA PRO A 293 6.49 5.96 28.62
C PRO A 293 7.18 6.59 29.82
N GLN A 294 7.84 5.76 30.61
CA GLN A 294 8.69 6.18 31.71
C GLN A 294 10.16 6.13 31.30
N ARG A 295 10.94 7.14 31.73
CA ARG A 295 12.40 7.18 31.58
C ARG A 295 13.01 7.49 32.94
N ASN A 296 13.87 6.59 33.42
CA ASN A 296 14.50 6.69 34.76
C ASN A 296 13.44 6.87 35.87
N GLY A 297 12.36 6.08 35.84
CA GLY A 297 11.26 6.14 36.80
C GLY A 297 10.33 7.36 36.69
N LYS A 298 10.57 8.29 35.76
CA LYS A 298 9.75 9.50 35.60
C LYS A 298 8.92 9.46 34.30
N PRO A 299 7.63 9.89 34.34
CA PRO A 299 6.81 10.00 33.14
C PRO A 299 7.37 10.99 32.11
N MET A 300 7.56 10.55 30.87
CA MET A 300 8.07 11.42 29.78
C MET A 300 7.07 12.50 29.38
N LYS A 301 7.52 13.68 28.93
CA LYS A 301 6.62 14.66 28.29
C LYS A 301 6.13 14.10 26.96
N LEU A 302 4.83 14.24 26.68
CA LEU A 302 4.21 13.81 25.42
C LEU A 302 3.74 15.04 24.63
N PRO A 303 4.60 15.63 23.76
CA PRO A 303 4.21 16.79 22.97
C PRO A 303 3.29 16.44 21.79
N TYR A 304 3.03 15.14 21.55
CA TYR A 304 2.27 14.64 20.42
C TYR A 304 0.90 14.10 20.83
N ARG A 305 -0.12 14.42 20.02
CA ARG A 305 -1.52 14.05 20.25
C ARG A 305 -1.87 12.62 19.80
N TYR A 306 -0.98 11.98 19.04
CA TYR A 306 -1.17 10.64 18.48
C TYR A 306 -1.40 9.58 19.56
N LEU A 307 -2.38 8.70 19.36
CA LEU A 307 -2.79 7.65 20.28
C LEU A 307 -1.63 6.68 20.58
N PHE A 308 -0.99 6.18 19.53
CA PHE A 308 0.10 5.22 19.66
C PHE A 308 1.45 5.91 19.66
N ILE A 309 2.18 5.71 20.76
CA ILE A 309 3.48 6.31 21.03
C ILE A 309 4.53 5.21 21.17
N SER A 310 5.75 5.47 20.70
CA SER A 310 6.91 4.62 20.92
C SER A 310 7.44 4.76 22.34
N ASP A 311 8.30 3.84 22.76
CA ASP A 311 9.00 3.93 24.04
C ASP A 311 9.89 5.18 24.18
N ARG A 312 10.20 5.86 23.07
CA ARG A 312 10.91 7.15 23.02
C ARG A 312 9.99 8.37 23.06
N GLY A 313 8.69 8.20 23.28
CA GLY A 313 7.72 9.31 23.35
C GLY A 313 7.38 9.94 22.00
N ARG A 314 7.62 9.24 20.87
CA ARG A 314 7.34 9.72 19.50
C ARG A 314 6.14 8.97 18.91
N PRO A 315 5.37 9.55 17.97
CA PRO A 315 4.30 8.84 17.28
C PRO A 315 4.82 7.55 16.64
N LEU A 316 4.06 6.46 16.79
CA LEU A 316 4.44 5.17 16.27
C LEU A 316 4.56 5.24 14.73
N SER A 317 5.65 4.66 14.19
CA SER A 317 5.91 4.67 12.75
C SER A 317 5.29 3.45 12.06
N ILE A 318 5.15 3.52 10.73
CA ILE A 318 4.72 2.37 9.91
C ILE A 318 5.63 1.17 10.16
N ARG A 319 6.95 1.40 10.17
CA ARG A 319 7.95 0.36 10.45
C ARG A 319 7.79 -0.25 11.85
N ALA A 320 7.48 0.55 12.86
CA ALA A 320 7.29 0.03 14.21
C ALA A 320 6.05 -0.87 14.31
N LEU A 321 4.95 -0.51 13.64
CA LEU A 321 3.78 -1.37 13.53
C LEU A 321 4.09 -2.65 12.72
N SER A 322 4.81 -2.54 11.61
CA SER A 322 5.28 -3.71 10.86
C SER A 322 6.09 -4.66 11.75
N ASN A 323 7.04 -4.16 12.53
CA ASN A 323 7.81 -4.99 13.45
C ASN A 323 6.94 -5.72 14.49
N VAL A 324 5.85 -5.10 14.96
CA VAL A 324 4.89 -5.77 15.86
C VAL A 324 4.24 -6.94 15.14
N LEU A 325 3.76 -6.73 13.91
CA LEU A 325 3.13 -7.78 13.12
C LEU A 325 4.09 -8.89 12.71
N ASP A 326 5.31 -8.53 12.31
CA ASP A 326 6.36 -9.49 11.93
C ASP A 326 6.78 -10.36 13.11
N ARG A 327 6.88 -9.78 14.32
CA ARG A 327 7.19 -10.54 15.53
C ARG A 327 6.05 -11.49 15.92
N LEU A 328 4.80 -11.03 15.82
CA LEU A 328 3.63 -11.88 16.06
C LEU A 328 3.58 -13.03 15.05
N PHE A 329 3.78 -12.72 13.76
CA PHE A 329 3.88 -13.70 12.69
C PHE A 329 4.94 -14.76 12.99
N LEU A 330 6.17 -14.32 13.28
CA LEU A 330 7.29 -15.23 13.55
C LEU A 330 7.01 -16.13 14.77
N THR A 331 6.38 -15.59 15.81
CA THR A 331 6.00 -16.37 17.01
C THR A 331 5.01 -17.48 16.65
N ILE A 332 4.00 -17.16 15.83
CA ILE A 332 3.02 -18.14 15.36
C ILE A 332 3.67 -19.16 14.42
N GLU A 333 4.53 -18.73 13.50
CA GLU A 333 5.19 -19.63 12.55
C GLU A 333 6.13 -20.62 13.27
N LEU A 334 6.78 -20.20 14.36
CA LEU A 334 7.61 -21.09 15.18
C LEU A 334 6.78 -22.14 15.94
N ALA A 335 5.61 -21.76 16.45
CA ALA A 335 4.73 -22.68 17.20
C ALA A 335 3.84 -23.55 16.29
N HIS A 336 3.46 -23.01 15.12
CA HIS A 336 2.54 -23.61 14.16
C HIS A 336 3.02 -23.35 12.73
N PRO A 337 4.08 -24.03 12.26
CA PRO A 337 4.64 -23.81 10.93
C PRO A 337 3.61 -23.95 9.81
N GLY A 338 3.59 -22.99 8.88
CA GLY A 338 2.68 -22.96 7.74
C GLY A 338 1.22 -22.62 8.06
N LEU A 339 0.86 -22.38 9.34
CA LEU A 339 -0.50 -22.01 9.72
C LEU A 339 -0.89 -20.65 9.13
N LEU A 340 0.03 -19.69 9.15
CA LEU A 340 -0.14 -18.36 8.58
C LEU A 340 0.92 -18.17 7.50
N PRO A 341 0.56 -17.93 6.23
CA PRO A 341 1.59 -17.67 5.23
C PRO A 341 2.13 -16.24 5.27
N THR A 342 1.36 -15.29 5.83
CA THR A 342 1.78 -13.90 6.11
C THR A 342 0.84 -13.30 7.17
N LEU A 343 1.31 -12.27 7.90
CA LEU A 343 0.44 -11.45 8.75
C LEU A 343 0.71 -9.95 8.54
N SER A 344 -0.35 -9.20 8.23
CA SER A 344 -0.28 -7.78 7.98
C SER A 344 -1.55 -7.08 8.47
N ALA A 345 -1.49 -5.76 8.66
CA ALA A 345 -2.66 -4.96 9.02
C ALA A 345 -3.84 -5.11 8.04
N HIS A 346 -3.52 -5.48 6.79
CA HIS A 346 -4.52 -5.68 5.75
C HIS A 346 -5.31 -6.98 5.94
N ASP A 347 -4.70 -7.99 6.54
CA ASP A 347 -5.34 -9.28 6.80
C ASP A 347 -6.43 -9.14 7.88
N PHE A 348 -6.21 -8.31 8.91
CA PHE A 348 -7.26 -7.95 9.88
C PHE A 348 -8.43 -7.21 9.23
N ARG A 349 -8.16 -6.31 8.28
CA ARG A 349 -9.23 -5.62 7.55
C ARG A 349 -10.04 -6.57 6.66
N HIS A 350 -9.39 -7.52 5.99
CA HIS A 350 -10.09 -8.59 5.26
C HIS A 350 -10.96 -9.41 6.21
N THR A 351 -10.42 -9.75 7.38
CA THR A 351 -11.11 -10.50 8.42
C THR A 351 -12.35 -9.78 8.95
N PHE A 352 -12.21 -8.48 9.27
CA PHE A 352 -13.32 -7.61 9.63
C PHE A 352 -14.40 -7.62 8.54
N ALA A 353 -14.01 -7.38 7.28
CA ALA A 353 -14.96 -7.31 6.17
C ALA A 353 -15.73 -8.62 5.95
N ASP A 354 -15.04 -9.76 6.01
CA ASP A 354 -15.68 -11.09 5.91
C ASP A 354 -16.68 -11.29 7.05
N ARG A 355 -16.30 -11.02 8.30
CA ARG A 355 -17.15 -11.24 9.47
C ARG A 355 -18.32 -10.26 9.54
N PHE A 356 -18.08 -8.99 9.23
CA PHE A 356 -19.13 -7.96 9.20
C PHE A 356 -20.19 -8.31 8.15
N LEU A 357 -19.77 -8.74 6.96
CA LEU A 357 -20.69 -9.15 5.91
C LEU A 357 -21.47 -10.42 6.30
N ALA A 358 -20.79 -11.40 6.93
CA ALA A 358 -21.44 -12.59 7.46
C ALA A 358 -22.51 -12.25 8.51
N HIS A 359 -22.21 -11.38 9.47
CA HIS A 359 -23.16 -10.92 10.48
C HIS A 359 -24.40 -10.26 9.83
N LEU A 360 -24.20 -9.35 8.87
CA LEU A 360 -25.33 -8.67 8.22
C LEU A 360 -26.22 -9.63 7.41
N VAL A 361 -25.62 -10.58 6.70
CA VAL A 361 -26.38 -11.48 5.82
C VAL A 361 -26.97 -12.67 6.60
N GLU A 362 -26.16 -13.35 7.41
CA GLU A 362 -26.54 -14.60 8.08
C GLU A 362 -27.34 -14.35 9.38
N GLU A 363 -27.02 -13.30 10.15
CA GLU A 363 -27.68 -13.03 11.44
C GLU A 363 -28.75 -11.94 11.33
N ARG A 364 -28.50 -10.87 10.56
CA ARG A 364 -29.46 -9.76 10.39
C ARG A 364 -30.41 -9.95 9.21
N GLY A 365 -30.17 -10.93 8.34
CA GLY A 365 -31.02 -11.25 7.19
C GLY A 365 -31.04 -10.18 6.11
N PHE A 366 -30.00 -9.34 6.00
CA PHE A 366 -29.92 -8.31 4.96
C PHE A 366 -29.64 -8.98 3.60
N ASP A 367 -30.19 -8.40 2.54
CA ASP A 367 -29.75 -8.75 1.19
C ASP A 367 -28.29 -8.34 0.97
N LEU A 368 -27.65 -9.00 0.02
CA LEU A 368 -26.22 -8.86 -0.18
C LEU A 368 -25.81 -7.44 -0.62
N GLU A 369 -26.61 -6.76 -1.43
CA GLU A 369 -26.26 -5.41 -1.91
C GLU A 369 -26.37 -4.39 -0.77
N ARG A 370 -27.44 -4.43 0.03
CA ARG A 370 -27.55 -3.61 1.25
C ARG A 370 -26.40 -3.89 2.22
N ALA A 371 -26.04 -5.16 2.43
CA ALA A 371 -24.94 -5.51 3.31
C ALA A 371 -23.58 -5.01 2.78
N MET A 372 -23.39 -5.02 1.45
CA MET A 372 -22.21 -4.40 0.82
C MET A 372 -22.18 -2.88 1.00
N ASP A 373 -23.32 -2.19 0.95
CA ASP A 373 -23.40 -0.74 1.17
C ASP A 373 -23.04 -0.34 2.60
N GLU A 374 -23.55 -1.05 3.61
CA GLU A 374 -23.15 -0.83 5.00
C GLU A 374 -21.65 -1.10 5.18
N LEU A 375 -21.15 -2.17 4.55
CA LEU A 375 -19.72 -2.46 4.56
C LEU A 375 -18.91 -1.33 3.91
N ARG A 376 -19.36 -0.73 2.78
CA ARG A 376 -18.69 0.42 2.16
C ARG A 376 -18.61 1.60 3.11
N ARG A 377 -19.71 1.92 3.79
CA ARG A 377 -19.79 3.03 4.74
C ARG A 377 -18.82 2.85 5.91
N VAL A 378 -18.87 1.70 6.61
CA VAL A 378 -18.00 1.44 7.77
C VAL A 378 -16.53 1.32 7.38
N CYS A 379 -16.24 0.89 6.14
CA CYS A 379 -14.88 0.81 5.61
C CYS A 379 -14.36 2.11 4.97
N GLY A 380 -15.20 3.13 4.80
CA GLY A 380 -14.85 4.42 4.19
C GLY A 380 -14.59 4.36 2.69
N TRP A 381 -15.18 3.39 1.98
CA TRP A 381 -15.11 3.29 0.53
C TRP A 381 -16.13 4.22 -0.15
N SER A 382 -15.86 4.61 -1.40
CA SER A 382 -16.88 5.28 -2.22
C SER A 382 -18.07 4.35 -2.47
N GLU A 383 -19.24 4.93 -2.73
CA GLU A 383 -20.49 4.21 -2.97
C GLU A 383 -20.37 3.23 -4.16
N THR A 384 -19.64 3.60 -5.20
CA THR A 384 -19.42 2.78 -6.40
C THR A 384 -18.26 1.79 -6.28
N SER A 385 -17.63 1.69 -5.11
CA SER A 385 -16.44 0.86 -4.92
C SER A 385 -16.74 -0.64 -5.03
N ALA A 386 -15.92 -1.35 -5.81
CA ALA A 386 -15.93 -2.82 -5.88
C ALA A 386 -15.15 -3.51 -4.72
N MET A 387 -14.62 -2.73 -3.79
CA MET A 387 -13.76 -3.24 -2.71
C MET A 387 -14.45 -4.21 -1.74
N PRO A 388 -15.75 -4.11 -1.40
CA PRO A 388 -16.42 -5.13 -0.58
C PRO A 388 -16.21 -6.55 -1.09
N ARG A 389 -16.37 -6.76 -2.40
CA ARG A 389 -16.20 -8.08 -3.05
C ARG A 389 -14.77 -8.62 -2.93
N ARG A 390 -13.79 -7.73 -2.94
CA ARG A 390 -12.38 -8.11 -2.77
C ARG A 390 -12.04 -8.42 -1.32
N TYR A 391 -12.55 -7.64 -0.38
CA TYR A 391 -12.19 -7.77 1.03
C TYR A 391 -12.93 -8.91 1.71
N ALA A 392 -14.21 -9.09 1.40
CA ALA A 392 -15.05 -10.16 1.91
C ALA A 392 -15.08 -11.39 0.98
N SER A 393 -13.98 -11.66 0.27
CA SER A 393 -13.95 -12.68 -0.77
C SER A 393 -14.10 -14.10 -0.23
N ARG A 394 -13.66 -14.36 1.02
CA ARG A 394 -13.82 -15.68 1.65
C ARG A 394 -15.28 -15.95 1.95
N PHE A 395 -15.97 -15.00 2.58
CA PHE A 395 -17.39 -15.13 2.91
C PHE A 395 -18.21 -15.39 1.64
N LEU A 396 -17.99 -14.58 0.59
CA LEU A 396 -18.70 -14.73 -0.67
C LEU A 396 -18.49 -16.11 -1.30
N ALA A 397 -17.24 -16.60 -1.32
CA ALA A 397 -16.93 -17.92 -1.85
C ALA A 397 -17.50 -19.05 -0.98
N ALA A 398 -17.40 -18.93 0.34
CA ALA A 398 -17.96 -19.90 1.28
C ALA A 398 -19.48 -19.98 1.16
N SER A 399 -20.15 -18.84 1.05
CA SER A 399 -21.60 -18.74 0.81
C SER A 399 -22.00 -19.41 -0.52
N ALA A 400 -21.29 -19.11 -1.61
CA ALA A 400 -21.54 -19.73 -2.91
C ALA A 400 -21.37 -21.26 -2.87
N ASN A 401 -20.30 -21.76 -2.23
CA ASN A 401 -20.06 -23.19 -2.04
C ASN A 401 -21.15 -23.84 -1.18
N ARG A 402 -21.57 -23.18 -0.10
CA ARG A 402 -22.64 -23.66 0.79
C ARG A 402 -23.97 -23.79 0.05
N HIS A 403 -24.32 -22.79 -0.78
CA HIS A 403 -25.53 -22.84 -1.61
C HIS A 403 -25.46 -23.96 -2.65
N ASN A 404 -24.33 -24.15 -3.32
CA ASN A 404 -24.18 -25.24 -4.27
C ASN A 404 -24.30 -26.60 -3.57
N ALA A 405 -23.64 -26.79 -2.42
CA ALA A 405 -23.72 -28.03 -1.64
C ALA A 405 -25.17 -28.35 -1.24
N ARG A 406 -25.93 -27.36 -0.72
CA ARG A 406 -27.36 -27.52 -0.40
C ARG A 406 -28.18 -27.90 -1.63
N ARG A 407 -27.97 -27.22 -2.77
CA ARG A 407 -28.64 -27.51 -4.04
C ARG A 407 -28.37 -28.95 -4.49
N THR A 408 -27.12 -29.41 -4.41
CA THR A 408 -26.75 -30.76 -4.81
C THR A 408 -27.28 -31.82 -3.84
N SER A 409 -27.23 -31.60 -2.53
CA SER A 409 -27.78 -32.54 -1.54
C SER A 409 -29.29 -32.73 -1.72
N ALA A 410 -30.04 -31.65 -2.02
CA ALA A 410 -31.46 -31.73 -2.33
C ALA A 410 -31.77 -32.45 -3.67
N ALA A 411 -30.81 -32.54 -4.59
CA ALA A 411 -30.95 -33.37 -5.79
C ALA A 411 -30.81 -34.86 -5.47
N TRP A 412 -29.85 -35.22 -4.60
CA TRP A 412 -29.66 -36.61 -4.15
C TRP A 412 -30.86 -37.13 -3.34
N GLY A 413 -31.42 -36.32 -2.43
CA GLY A 413 -32.59 -36.74 -1.64
C GLY A 413 -33.88 -36.98 -2.43
N ARG A 414 -33.92 -36.63 -3.73
CA ARG A 414 -35.04 -36.93 -4.64
C ARG A 414 -34.89 -38.26 -5.39
N LEU A 415 -33.74 -38.92 -5.27
CA LEU A 415 -33.52 -40.27 -5.81
C LEU A 415 -33.99 -41.36 -4.83
N ASP A 416 -34.14 -41.00 -3.56
CA ASP A 416 -34.59 -41.90 -2.48
C ASP A 416 -36.12 -41.82 -2.22
N THR A 417 -36.84 -41.03 -3.04
CA THR A 417 -38.32 -40.89 -3.05
C THR A 417 -38.86 -41.34 -4.39
#